data_AF-A0A0M0JM18-F1
#
_entry.id   AF-A0A0M0JM18-F1
#
_cell.length_a   1.000
_cell.length_b   1.000
_cell.length_c   1.000
_cell.angle_alpha   90.00
_cell.angle_beta   90.00
_cell.angle_gamma   90.00
#
_symmetry.space_group_name_H-M   'P 1'
#
loop_
_entity.id
_entity.type
_entity.pdbx_description
1 polymer ?
#
loop_
_entity_poly.entity_id
_entity_poly.type
_entity_poly.pdbx_seq_one_letter_code
_entity_poly.pdbx_strand_id
1 'polypeptide(L)'
;MMDKAKMDIVMATLKAQDGKCTFAYLFEEAEKLHCDVLSAALKSMKKDKVIAFESMMPLLLMPRDEKVEIVLLNADYDARAPK
;
A
#
# COMPACT_ATOMS: atom_id res chain seq x y z
N MET A 1 -7.50 15.29 -8.48
CA MET A 1 -6.61 15.47 -7.33
C MET A 1 -6.65 14.16 -6.55
N MET A 2 -5.74 13.22 -6.83
CA MET A 2 -5.76 11.91 -6.13
C MET A 2 -5.15 12.08 -4.75
N ASP A 3 -6.00 11.93 -3.74
CA ASP A 3 -5.75 11.58 -2.34
C ASP A 3 -4.28 11.34 -1.91
N LYS A 4 -3.58 12.43 -1.63
CA LYS A 4 -2.24 12.40 -1.04
C LYS A 4 -2.24 11.80 0.37
N ALA A 5 -3.31 12.03 1.14
CA ALA A 5 -3.49 11.47 2.48
C ALA A 5 -3.51 9.94 2.51
N LYS A 6 -3.99 9.29 1.43
CA LYS A 6 -4.17 7.84 1.39
C LYS A 6 -2.87 7.08 1.17
N MET A 7 -1.92 7.66 0.42
CA MET A 7 -0.57 7.11 0.29
C MET A 7 0.24 7.28 1.58
N ASP A 8 0.07 8.43 2.26
CA ASP A 8 0.68 8.69 3.55
C ASP A 8 0.24 7.65 4.60
N ILE A 9 -1.04 7.24 4.59
CA ILE A 9 -1.56 6.17 5.46
C ILE A 9 -0.84 4.85 5.19
N VAL A 10 -0.75 4.41 3.94
CA VAL A 10 -0.08 3.15 3.59
C VAL A 10 1.38 3.16 4.04
N MET A 11 2.08 4.29 3.84
CA MET A 11 3.45 4.44 4.33
C MET A 11 3.53 4.47 5.85
N ALA A 12 2.60 5.13 6.54
CA ALA A 12 2.56 5.17 7.99
C ALA A 12 2.33 3.78 8.58
N THR A 13 1.38 3.01 8.04
CA THR A 13 1.10 1.63 8.46
C THR A 13 2.30 0.72 8.20
N LEU A 14 2.94 0.85 7.02
CA LEU A 14 4.15 0.08 6.71
C LEU A 14 5.32 0.46 7.63
N LYS A 15 5.57 1.75 7.88
CA LYS A 15 6.63 2.21 8.80
C LYS A 15 6.37 1.77 10.24
N ALA A 16 5.11 1.73 10.67
CA ALA A 16 4.73 1.23 11.99
C ALA A 16 4.97 -0.29 12.15
N GLN A 17 4.94 -1.04 11.05
CA GLN A 17 5.17 -2.48 10.99
C GLN A 17 6.58 -2.83 10.48
N ASP A 18 7.59 -2.00 10.78
CA ASP A 18 9.00 -2.22 10.39
C ASP A 18 9.21 -2.42 8.87
N GLY A 19 8.39 -1.74 8.07
CA GLY A 19 8.44 -1.83 6.60
C GLY A 19 7.82 -3.10 6.02
N LYS A 20 7.12 -3.93 6.80
CA LYS A 20 6.49 -5.15 6.28
C LYS A 20 5.13 -5.42 6.92
N CYS A 21 4.09 -5.60 6.13
CA CYS A 21 2.79 -6.02 6.66
C CYS A 21 2.05 -6.93 5.69
N THR A 22 1.05 -7.65 6.18
CA THR A 22 0.15 -8.41 5.30
C THR A 22 -0.87 -7.48 4.64
N PHE A 23 -1.35 -7.87 3.45
CA PHE A 23 -2.39 -7.12 2.75
C PHE A 23 -3.68 -7.04 3.57
N ALA A 24 -4.06 -8.11 4.27
CA ALA A 24 -5.23 -8.11 5.14
C ALA A 24 -5.14 -7.03 6.23
N TYR A 25 -4.00 -6.93 6.92
CA TYR A 25 -3.80 -5.90 7.95
C TYR A 25 -3.85 -4.48 7.37
N LEU A 26 -3.17 -4.27 6.23
CA LEU A 26 -3.19 -2.98 5.54
C LEU A 26 -4.61 -2.61 5.05
N PHE A 27 -5.37 -3.60 4.59
CA PHE A 27 -6.74 -3.44 4.13
C PHE A 27 -7.67 -3.04 5.27
N GLU A 28 -7.55 -3.68 6.45
CA GLU A 28 -8.34 -3.31 7.62
C GLU A 28 -8.03 -1.91 8.14
N GLU A 29 -6.74 -1.52 8.20
CA GLU A 29 -6.35 -0.16 8.59
C GLU A 29 -6.85 0.88 7.58
N ALA A 30 -6.82 0.55 6.29
CA ALA A 30 -7.37 1.39 5.24
C ALA A 30 -8.91 1.50 5.29
N GLU A 31 -9.62 0.41 5.59
CA GLU A 31 -11.09 0.41 5.76
C GLU A 31 -11.52 1.26 6.96
N LYS A 32 -10.80 1.19 8.09
CA LYS A 32 -11.05 2.07 9.26
C LYS A 32 -10.95 3.56 8.92
N LEU A 33 -10.15 3.89 7.92
CA LEU A 33 -9.92 5.25 7.44
C LEU A 33 -10.75 5.59 6.19
N HIS A 34 -11.72 4.74 5.81
CA HIS A 34 -12.57 4.89 4.63
C HIS A 34 -11.76 5.13 3.33
N CYS A 35 -10.67 4.37 3.18
CA CYS A 35 -9.74 4.50 2.07
C CYS A 35 -10.14 3.59 0.89
N ASP A 36 -11.15 4.00 0.12
CA ASP A 36 -11.69 3.23 -1.04
C ASP A 36 -10.70 3.05 -2.21
N VAL A 37 -9.55 3.72 -2.20
CA VAL A 37 -8.56 3.68 -3.30
C VAL A 37 -7.23 3.02 -2.91
N LEU A 38 -7.22 2.21 -1.84
CA LEU A 38 -6.03 1.47 -1.40
C LEU A 38 -5.40 0.67 -2.53
N SER A 39 -6.20 -0.08 -3.29
CA SER A 39 -5.70 -0.91 -4.38
C SER A 39 -5.08 -0.10 -5.53
N ALA A 40 -5.59 1.11 -5.77
CA ALA A 40 -5.01 2.04 -6.74
C ALA A 40 -3.68 2.64 -6.23
N ALA A 41 -3.60 3.00 -4.95
CA ALA A 41 -2.39 3.47 -4.31
C ALA A 41 -1.28 2.41 -4.33
N LEU A 42 -1.60 1.17 -3.93
CA LEU A 42 -0.67 0.03 -3.96
C LEU A 42 -0.17 -0.27 -5.38
N LYS A 43 -1.06 -0.18 -6.39
CA LYS A 43 -0.67 -0.35 -7.79
C LYS A 43 0.31 0.73 -8.25
N SER A 44 0.09 2.00 -7.87
CA SER A 44 1.03 3.08 -8.17
C SER A 44 2.37 2.85 -7.46
N MET A 45 2.34 2.58 -6.15
CA MET A 45 3.54 2.33 -5.35
C MET A 45 4.37 1.14 -5.85
N LYS A 46 3.73 0.05 -6.31
CA LYS A 46 4.44 -1.08 -6.92
C LYS A 46 5.06 -0.70 -8.27
N LYS A 47 4.37 0.09 -9.09
CA LYS A 47 4.93 0.61 -10.36
C LYS A 47 6.16 1.47 -10.11
N ASP A 48 6.14 2.25 -9.03
CA ASP A 48 7.22 3.14 -8.63
C ASP A 48 8.31 2.44 -7.78
N LYS A 49 8.21 1.12 -7.62
CA LYS A 49 9.15 0.27 -6.85
C LYS A 49 9.31 0.71 -5.39
N VAL A 50 8.25 1.28 -4.82
CA VAL A 50 8.17 1.69 -3.41
C VAL A 50 7.84 0.50 -2.53
N ILE A 51 7.00 -0.39 -3.03
CA ILE A 51 6.59 -1.62 -2.35
C ILE A 51 6.76 -2.82 -3.27
N ALA A 52 6.98 -3.99 -2.67
CA ALA A 52 6.97 -5.28 -3.33
C ALA A 52 5.95 -6.21 -2.66
N PHE A 53 5.30 -7.05 -3.46
CA PHE A 53 4.45 -8.13 -2.99
C PHE A 53 4.37 -9.22 -4.07
N GLU A 54 4.35 -10.48 -3.64
CA GLU A 54 4.41 -11.68 -4.49
C GLU A 54 3.08 -12.08 -5.16
N SER A 55 2.12 -11.17 -5.27
CA SER A 55 0.88 -11.47 -5.99
C SER A 55 1.04 -11.24 -7.51
N MET A 56 0.78 -12.30 -8.28
CA MET A 56 0.60 -12.25 -9.75
C MET A 56 -0.78 -11.70 -10.17
N MET A 57 -1.73 -11.52 -9.23
CA MET A 57 -3.07 -11.01 -9.53
C MET A 57 -3.25 -9.53 -9.14
N PRO A 58 -4.17 -8.80 -9.80
CA PRO A 58 -4.52 -7.45 -9.37
C PRO A 58 -5.09 -7.52 -7.95
N LEU A 59 -4.46 -6.83 -6.99
CA LEU A 59 -4.97 -6.66 -5.60
C LEU A 59 -6.43 -6.19 -5.54
N LEU A 60 -6.97 -5.64 -6.64
CA LEU A 60 -8.38 -5.28 -6.82
C LEU A 60 -9.36 -6.48 -6.81
N LEU A 61 -8.88 -7.71 -7.04
CA LEU A 61 -9.74 -8.87 -7.27
C LEU A 61 -9.65 -9.95 -6.17
N MET A 62 -8.76 -9.82 -5.20
CA MET A 62 -8.62 -10.81 -4.14
C MET A 62 -9.18 -10.29 -2.81
N PRO A 63 -10.19 -10.95 -2.21
CA PRO A 63 -10.64 -10.62 -0.87
C PRO A 63 -9.53 -10.93 0.14
N ARG A 64 -9.18 -9.94 0.98
CA ARG A 64 -8.32 -10.02 2.19
C ARG A 64 -7.39 -11.25 2.23
N ASP A 65 -6.44 -11.31 1.30
CA ASP A 65 -5.47 -12.41 1.32
C ASP A 65 -4.46 -12.16 2.44
N GLU A 66 -4.62 -12.89 3.55
CA GLU A 66 -3.75 -12.80 4.74
C GLU A 66 -2.32 -13.28 4.47
N LYS A 67 -2.09 -14.00 3.36
CA LYS A 67 -0.79 -14.55 3.00
C LYS A 67 0.06 -13.61 2.14
N VAL A 68 -0.55 -12.56 1.58
CA VAL A 68 0.18 -11.61 0.73
C VAL A 68 0.93 -10.64 1.63
N GLU A 69 2.25 -10.81 1.69
CA GLU A 69 3.14 -9.87 2.37
C GLU A 69 3.50 -8.71 1.45
N ILE A 70 3.34 -7.50 1.97
CA ILE A 70 3.75 -6.24 1.36
C ILE A 70 5.01 -5.79 2.08
N VAL A 71 6.08 -5.60 1.31
CA VAL A 71 7.38 -5.14 1.78
C VAL A 71 7.61 -3.73 1.24
N LEU A 72 7.99 -2.82 2.11
CA LEU A 72 8.45 -1.49 1.77
C LEU A 72 9.89 -1.56 1.27
N LEU A 73 10.10 -1.17 0.01
CA LEU A 73 11.42 -1.10 -0.62
C LEU A 73 12.04 0.29 -0.51
N ASN A 74 11.21 1.34 -0.50
CA ASN A 74 11.67 2.73 -0.44
C ASN A 74 10.88 3.52 0.61
N ALA A 75 11.48 3.69 1.78
CA ALA A 75 10.89 4.43 2.90
C ALA A 75 10.92 5.97 2.72
N ASP A 76 11.76 6.45 1.80
CA ASP A 76 11.94 7.86 1.44
C ASP A 76 11.10 8.26 0.22
N TYR A 77 10.22 7.38 -0.25
CA TYR A 77 9.36 7.69 -1.38
C TYR A 77 8.43 8.87 -1.05
N ASP A 78 8.68 9.98 -1.73
CA ASP A 78 7.84 11.16 -1.67
C ASP A 78 6.85 11.14 -2.85
N ALA A 79 5.57 10.87 -2.55
CA ALA A 79 4.49 10.93 -3.54
C ALA A 79 4.26 12.35 -4.12
N ARG A 80 4.93 13.38 -3.57
CA ARG A 80 4.90 14.78 -4.03
C ARG A 80 6.07 15.14 -4.93
N ALA A 81 7.09 14.29 -5.03
CA ALA A 81 8.19 14.52 -5.95
C ALA A 81 7.67 14.47 -7.40
N PRO A 82 7.96 15.48 -8.24
CA PRO A 82 7.60 15.41 -9.66
C PRO A 82 8.34 14.23 -10.29
N LYS A 83 7.59 13.33 -10.92
CA LYS A 83 8.12 12.22 -11.73
C LYS A 83 8.66 12.70 -13.06
#